data_AF-A0A9D7JQE1-F1
#
_entry.id   AF-A0A9D7JQE1-F1
#
_cell.length_a   1.000
_cell.length_b   1.000
_cell.length_c   1.000
_cell.angle_alpha   90.00
_cell.angle_beta   90.00
_cell.angle_gamma   90.00
#
_symmetry.space_group_name_H-M   'P 1'
#
loop_
_entity.id
_entity.type
_entity.pdbx_description
1 polymer ?
#
loop_
_entity_poly.entity_id
_entity_poly.type
_entity_poly.pdbx_seq_one_letter_code
_entity_poly.pdbx_strand_id
1 'polypeptide(L)'
;MDRRFSSSQAGLQILLTLSPVRYLKEGFTDNMLSKASLYLMIQTLCSQYDFVHYFPSYEILLDDLRDYRFYKDDMIHPGDQAINYIWNKFSRSYFEEDTLLINEK
;
A
#
# COMPACT_ATOMS: atom_id res chain seq x y z
N MET A 1 -7.03 -11.77 24.29
CA MET A 1 -6.88 -11.37 22.88
C MET A 1 -7.36 -9.92 22.78
N ASP A 2 -6.55 -8.97 23.26
CA ASP A 2 -6.91 -7.55 23.26
C ASP A 2 -5.61 -6.75 23.08
N ARG A 3 -5.08 -6.74 21.86
CA ARG A 3 -3.93 -5.92 21.46
C ARG A 3 -4.45 -4.69 20.74
N ARG A 4 -5.20 -3.84 21.44
CA ARG A 4 -5.47 -2.48 20.96
C ARG A 4 -4.16 -1.71 21.06
N PHE A 5 -3.71 -1.11 19.96
CA PHE A 5 -2.61 -0.15 19.99
C PHE A 5 -3.05 1.01 20.88
N SER A 6 -2.52 1.10 22.10
CA SER A 6 -2.87 2.17 23.04
C SER A 6 -2.12 3.44 22.64
N SER A 7 -2.69 4.59 23.00
CA SER A 7 -2.14 5.94 22.77
C SER A 7 -0.79 6.22 23.47
N SER A 8 -0.15 5.20 24.05
CA SER A 8 1.01 5.32 24.95
C SER A 8 2.26 4.55 24.49
N GLN A 9 2.27 3.96 23.29
CA GLN A 9 3.50 3.40 22.71
C GLN A 9 4.33 4.53 22.10
N ALA A 10 5.15 5.16 22.94
CA ALA A 10 6.10 6.18 22.52
C ALA A 10 6.97 5.66 21.35
N GLY A 11 6.97 6.40 20.23
CA GLY A 11 7.77 6.10 19.04
C GLY A 11 7.14 5.16 18.00
N LEU A 12 5.93 4.63 18.22
CA LEU A 12 5.25 3.82 17.20
C LEU A 12 4.89 4.67 15.98
N GLN A 13 5.29 4.21 14.78
CA GLN A 13 4.83 4.74 13.50
C GLN A 13 3.96 3.69 12.80
N ILE A 14 2.87 4.10 12.19
CA ILE A 14 1.96 3.25 11.44
C ILE A 14 2.00 3.67 9.98
N LEU A 15 2.30 2.73 9.09
CA LEU A 15 2.25 2.95 7.65
C LEU A 15 1.09 2.15 7.06
N LEU A 16 0.13 2.86 6.49
CA LEU A 16 -1.00 2.29 5.77
C LEU A 16 -0.72 2.26 4.28
N THR A 17 -1.28 1.29 3.58
CA THR A 17 -1.32 1.26 2.12
C THR A 17 -2.65 0.69 1.65
N LEU A 18 -3.09 1.10 0.48
CA LEU A 18 -4.23 0.52 -0.19
C LEU A 18 -3.72 -0.51 -1.21
N SER A 19 -4.19 -1.75 -1.09
CA SER A 19 -3.77 -2.81 -2.02
C SER A 19 -4.25 -2.49 -3.44
N PRO A 20 -3.40 -2.66 -4.48
CA PRO A 20 -3.80 -2.48 -5.87
C PRO A 20 -4.54 -3.68 -6.49
N VAL A 21 -4.74 -4.76 -5.71
CA VAL A 21 -5.49 -5.95 -6.15
C VAL A 21 -6.95 -5.60 -6.45
N ARG A 22 -7.44 -6.10 -7.59
CA ARG A 22 -8.81 -5.90 -8.09
C ARG A 22 -9.74 -7.02 -7.60
N TYR A 23 -10.61 -6.73 -6.63
CA TYR A 23 -11.56 -7.71 -6.07
C TYR A 23 -12.81 -7.83 -6.96
N LEU A 24 -12.63 -8.32 -8.19
CA LEU A 24 -13.67 -8.34 -9.21
C LEU A 24 -14.79 -9.36 -8.96
N LYS A 25 -14.58 -10.33 -8.07
CA LYS A 25 -15.60 -11.32 -7.68
C LYS A 25 -16.84 -10.67 -7.06
N GLU A 26 -16.66 -9.52 -6.42
CA GLU A 26 -17.73 -8.75 -5.78
C GLU A 26 -18.38 -7.74 -6.74
N GLY A 27 -17.80 -7.53 -7.93
CA GLY A 27 -18.26 -6.58 -8.93
C GLY A 27 -17.37 -5.35 -9.06
N PHE A 28 -17.32 -4.77 -10.26
CA PHE A 28 -16.48 -3.59 -10.55
C PHE A 28 -16.84 -2.40 -9.66
N THR A 29 -18.14 -2.13 -9.50
CA THR A 29 -18.67 -1.05 -8.67
C THR A 29 -18.30 -1.25 -7.21
N ASP A 30 -18.49 -2.45 -6.67
CA ASP A 30 -18.24 -2.73 -5.26
C ASP A 30 -16.75 -2.69 -4.93
N ASN A 31 -15.89 -3.14 -5.84
CA ASN A 31 -14.45 -2.93 -5.74
C ASN A 31 -14.10 -1.43 -5.72
N MET A 32 -14.71 -0.59 -6.57
CA MET A 32 -14.44 0.85 -6.53
C MET A 32 -14.93 1.50 -5.24
N LEU A 33 -16.13 1.17 -4.79
CA LEU A 33 -16.73 1.71 -3.56
C LEU A 33 -15.95 1.33 -2.31
N SER A 34 -15.53 0.06 -2.21
CA SER A 34 -14.71 -0.41 -1.08
C SER A 34 -13.34 0.28 -1.05
N LYS A 35 -12.66 0.41 -2.20
CA LYS A 35 -11.38 1.13 -2.30
C LYS A 35 -11.52 2.61 -1.95
N ALA A 36 -12.54 3.28 -2.46
CA ALA A 36 -12.83 4.68 -2.13
C ALA A 36 -13.10 4.87 -0.62
N SER A 37 -13.87 3.97 -0.02
CA SER A 37 -14.17 4.00 1.41
C SER A 37 -12.91 3.80 2.27
N LEU A 38 -12.08 2.82 1.92
CA LEU A 38 -10.80 2.58 2.59
C LEU A 38 -9.85 3.75 2.42
N TYR A 39 -9.80 4.36 1.22
CA TYR A 39 -8.95 5.51 0.97
C TYR A 39 -9.38 6.71 1.82
N LEU A 40 -10.69 7.01 1.91
CA LEU A 40 -11.20 8.07 2.76
C LEU A 40 -10.86 7.84 4.24
N MET A 41 -10.97 6.59 4.72
CA MET A 41 -10.57 6.22 6.07
C MET A 41 -9.07 6.45 6.29
N ILE A 42 -8.21 6.02 5.38
CA ILE A 42 -6.77 6.24 5.44
C ILE A 42 -6.47 7.74 5.54
N GLN A 43 -7.04 8.55 4.65
CA GLN A 43 -6.82 10.01 4.64
C GLN A 43 -7.30 10.66 5.95
N THR A 44 -8.44 10.21 6.48
CA THR A 44 -8.95 10.67 7.78
C THR A 44 -7.95 10.36 8.89
N LEU A 45 -7.43 9.12 8.95
CA LEU A 45 -6.46 8.71 9.97
C LEU A 45 -5.14 9.48 9.85
N CYS A 46 -4.61 9.64 8.64
CA CYS A 46 -3.41 10.44 8.40
C CYS A 46 -3.60 11.92 8.80
N SER A 47 -4.79 12.50 8.59
CA SER A 47 -5.07 13.88 8.99
C SER A 47 -5.24 14.06 10.50
N GLN A 48 -5.63 13.00 11.21
CA GLN A 48 -5.92 13.02 12.64
C GLN A 48 -4.69 12.68 13.49
N TYR A 49 -3.75 11.92 12.94
CA TYR A 49 -2.63 11.34 13.68
C TYR A 49 -1.31 11.48 12.92
N ASP A 50 -0.39 12.30 13.43
CA ASP A 50 0.92 12.56 12.81
C ASP A 50 1.82 11.31 12.68
N PHE A 51 1.55 10.27 13.47
CA PHE A 51 2.29 9.00 13.43
C PHE A 51 1.68 7.99 12.44
N VAL A 52 0.63 8.36 11.70
CA VAL A 52 -0.02 7.53 10.69
C VAL A 52 0.30 8.07 9.30
N HIS A 53 0.97 7.25 8.51
CA HIS A 53 1.46 7.59 7.19
C HIS A 53 0.77 6.75 6.12
N TYR A 54 0.82 7.22 4.87
CA TYR A 54 0.31 6.49 3.72
C TYR A 54 1.41 6.23 2.70
N PHE A 55 1.52 4.98 2.24
CA PHE A 55 2.33 4.60 1.09
C PHE A 55 1.43 4.34 -0.13
N PRO A 56 1.65 5.02 -1.27
CA PRO A 56 0.73 5.02 -2.40
C PRO A 56 0.91 3.83 -3.34
N SER A 57 0.87 2.59 -2.84
CA SER A 57 1.03 1.40 -3.71
C SER A 57 -0.13 1.21 -4.70
N TYR A 58 -1.30 1.74 -4.37
CA TYR A 58 -2.49 1.70 -5.21
C TYR A 58 -2.28 2.57 -6.46
N GLU A 59 -1.97 3.84 -6.24
CA GLU A 59 -1.73 4.85 -7.28
C GLU A 59 -0.52 4.48 -8.12
N ILE A 60 0.55 3.95 -7.51
CA ILE A 60 1.71 3.46 -8.28
C ILE A 60 1.28 2.39 -9.29
N LEU A 61 0.44 1.43 -8.91
CA LEU A 61 0.01 0.43 -9.91
C LEU A 61 -0.92 1.04 -10.96
N LEU A 62 -1.91 1.83 -10.53
CA LEU A 62 -2.95 2.33 -11.43
C LEU A 62 -2.47 3.45 -12.36
N ASP A 63 -1.59 4.33 -11.89
CA ASP A 63 -1.22 5.58 -12.57
C ASP A 63 0.23 5.53 -13.11
N ASP A 64 1.21 5.08 -12.33
CA ASP A 64 2.60 4.96 -12.81
C ASP A 64 2.76 3.73 -13.74
N LEU A 65 2.19 2.59 -13.35
CA LEU A 65 2.28 1.29 -14.04
C LEU A 65 1.00 0.92 -14.79
N ARG A 66 0.21 1.92 -15.20
CA ARG A 66 -1.14 1.88 -15.81
C ARG A 66 -1.46 0.82 -16.90
N ASP A 67 -0.48 0.06 -17.36
CA ASP A 67 -0.61 -0.94 -18.43
C ASP A 67 -0.88 -2.35 -17.85
N TYR A 68 -1.77 -3.10 -18.52
CA TYR A 68 -2.09 -4.48 -18.15
C TYR A 68 -0.90 -5.43 -18.12
N ARG A 69 0.20 -5.12 -18.84
CA ARG A 69 1.46 -5.89 -18.78
C ARG A 69 2.04 -6.03 -17.38
N PHE A 70 1.63 -5.16 -16.46
CA PHE A 70 2.07 -5.15 -15.07
C PHE A 70 1.18 -5.99 -14.14
N TYR A 71 0.19 -6.69 -14.68
CA TYR A 71 -0.63 -7.67 -13.98
C TYR A 71 -0.20 -9.09 -14.33
N LYS A 72 -0.57 -10.04 -13.47
CA LYS A 72 -0.52 -11.48 -13.79
C LYS A 72 -1.61 -11.83 -14.81
N ASP A 73 -1.55 -13.05 -15.33
CA ASP A 73 -2.53 -13.59 -16.28
C ASP A 73 -3.99 -13.53 -15.78
N ASP A 74 -4.20 -13.46 -14.46
CA ASP A 74 -5.52 -13.29 -13.86
C ASP A 74 -6.09 -11.86 -13.96
N MET A 75 -5.29 -10.90 -14.42
CA MET A 75 -5.65 -9.48 -14.59
C MET A 75 -6.11 -8.79 -13.29
N ILE A 76 -5.82 -9.40 -12.14
CA ILE A 76 -6.26 -9.01 -10.80
C ILE A 76 -5.06 -8.68 -9.92
N HIS A 77 -4.02 -9.49 -9.96
CA HIS A 77 -2.84 -9.35 -9.12
C HIS A 77 -1.70 -8.65 -9.87
N PRO A 78 -0.88 -7.84 -9.18
CA PRO A 78 0.34 -7.30 -9.76
C PRO A 78 1.29 -8.44 -10.18
N GLY A 79 1.89 -8.30 -11.36
CA GLY A 79 2.98 -9.15 -11.82
C GLY A 79 4.30 -8.82 -11.13
N ASP A 80 5.32 -9.67 -11.31
CA ASP A 80 6.60 -9.54 -10.60
C ASP A 80 7.30 -8.21 -10.90
N GLN A 81 7.18 -7.70 -12.13
CA GLN A 81 7.72 -6.39 -12.49
C GLN A 81 7.10 -5.26 -11.66
N ALA A 82 5.78 -5.30 -11.45
CA ALA A 82 5.09 -4.31 -10.64
C ALA A 82 5.44 -4.43 -9.16
N ILE A 83 5.50 -5.66 -8.64
CA ILE A 83 5.91 -5.94 -7.26
C ILE A 83 7.30 -5.37 -7.02
N ASN A 84 8.26 -5.65 -7.91
CA ASN A 84 9.63 -5.15 -7.79
C ASN A 84 9.70 -3.63 -7.89
N TYR A 85 8.92 -3.00 -8.77
CA TYR A 85 8.88 -1.54 -8.89
C TYR A 85 8.34 -0.89 -7.61
N ILE A 86 7.22 -1.40 -7.08
CA ILE A 86 6.63 -0.93 -5.83
C ILE A 86 7.58 -1.16 -4.65
N TRP A 87 8.23 -2.33 -4.58
CA TRP A 87 9.21 -2.66 -3.54
C TRP A 87 10.40 -1.69 -3.55
N ASN A 88 10.93 -1.38 -4.74
CA ASN A 88 12.03 -0.41 -4.88
C ASN A 88 11.62 1.01 -4.44
N LYS A 89 10.39 1.44 -4.73
CA LYS A 89 9.87 2.73 -4.25
C LYS A 89 9.72 2.74 -2.74
N PHE A 90 9.21 1.64 -2.17
CA PHE A 90 9.02 1.47 -0.74
C PHE A 90 10.35 1.49 0.01
N SER A 91 11.28 0.62 -0.38
CA SER A 91 12.57 0.47 0.30
C SER A 91 13.33 1.79 0.31
N ARG A 92 13.43 2.49 -0.83
CA ARG A 92 14.10 3.79 -0.93
C ARG A 92 13.46 4.91 -0.11
N SER A 93 12.18 4.77 0.24
CA SER A 93 11.45 5.80 0.99
C SER A 93 11.53 5.60 2.51
N TYR A 94 11.69 4.35 2.96
CA TYR A 94 11.54 4.00 4.39
C TYR A 94 12.72 3.23 5.00
N PHE A 95 13.65 2.73 4.20
CA PHE A 95 14.82 2.02 4.71
C PHE A 95 16.00 2.96 4.85
N GLU A 96 16.71 2.83 5.97
CA GLU A 96 18.02 3.45 6.16
C GLU A 96 19.06 2.81 5.21
N GLU A 97 20.17 3.49 4.98
CA GLU A 97 21.22 3.05 4.06
C GLU A 97 21.72 1.64 4.38
N ASP A 98 22.00 1.35 5.65
CA ASP A 98 22.41 0.02 6.10
C ASP A 98 21.35 -1.06 5.83
N THR A 99 20.06 -0.71 5.90
CA THR A 99 18.96 -1.62 5.60
C THR A 99 18.82 -1.86 4.09
N LEU A 100 19.06 -0.84 3.27
CA LEU A 100 19.09 -0.99 1.81
C LEU A 100 20.20 -1.94 1.38
N LEU A 101 21.39 -1.86 1.97
CA LEU A 101 22.54 -2.71 1.65
C LEU A 101 22.26 -4.22 1.84
N ILE A 102 21.42 -4.58 2.82
CA ILE A 102 21.04 -5.99 3.05
C ILE A 102 19.80 -6.41 2.26
N ASN A 103 19.00 -5.46 1.77
CA ASN A 103 17.78 -5.71 0.99
C ASN A 103 18.08 -6.04 -0.49
N GLU A 104 19.31 -5.78 -0.97
CA GLU A 104 19.76 -6.08 -2.33
C GLU A 104 20.39 -7.48 -2.51
N LYS A 105 20.32 -8.34 -1.48
CA LYS A 105 20.80 -9.74 -1.53
C LYS A 105 19.68 -10.72 -1.86
#